data_AF-A0AA37MTE1-F1
#
_entry.id   AF-A0AA37MTE1-F1
#
_cell.length_a   1.000
_cell.length_b   1.000
_cell.length_c   1.000
_cell.angle_alpha   90.00
_cell.angle_beta   90.00
_cell.angle_gamma   90.00
#
_symmetry.space_group_name_H-M   'P 1'
#
loop_
_entity.id
_entity.type
_entity.pdbx_description
1 polymer ?
#
loop_
_entity_poly.entity_id
_entity_poly.type
_entity_poly.pdbx_seq_one_letter_code
_entity_poly.pdbx_strand_id
1 'polypeptide(L)' 'MNWTNLWLHLFGTTSWLGLNLGFWVATGLVLLLVLLMNVVFWALPPRTSPAAHK' A
#
# COMPACT_ATOMS: atom_id res chain seq x y z
N MET A 1 25.24 -6.82 9.48
CA MET A 1 24.11 -6.43 10.36
C MET A 1 22.91 -7.26 9.95
N ASN A 2 22.51 -8.20 10.81
CA ASN A 2 21.42 -9.14 10.51
C ASN A 2 20.11 -8.37 10.42
N TRP A 3 19.66 -8.09 9.19
CA TRP A 3 18.34 -7.50 8.92
C TRP A 3 17.25 -8.23 9.72
N THR A 4 17.34 -9.56 9.83
CA THR A 4 16.48 -10.41 10.66
C THR A 4 16.48 -10.03 12.15
N ASN A 5 17.62 -9.65 12.73
CA ASN A 5 17.68 -9.17 14.13
C ASN A 5 17.01 -7.81 14.29
N LEU A 6 17.08 -6.94 13.28
CA LEU A 6 16.38 -5.65 13.30
C LEU A 6 14.86 -5.87 13.37
N TRP A 7 14.34 -6.79 12.56
CA TRP A 7 12.92 -7.18 12.59
C TRP A 7 12.51 -7.85 13.91
N LEU A 8 13.34 -8.76 14.44
CA LEU A 8 13.13 -9.38 15.76
C LEU A 8 13.07 -8.33 16.88
N HIS A 9 13.93 -7.31 16.82
CA HIS A 9 14.00 -6.28 17.87
C HIS A 9 12.85 -5.26 17.77
N LEU A 10 12.38 -4.96 16.55
CA LEU A 10 11.29 -4.00 16.33
C LEU A 10 9.91 -4.58 16.62
N PHE A 11 9.68 -5.86 16.31
CA PHE A 11 8.34 -6.46 16.38
C PHE A 11 8.24 -7.60 17.40
N GLY A 12 9.36 -8.06 17.98
CA GLY A 12 9.41 -9.14 18.97
C GLY A 12 9.10 -10.53 18.40
N THR A 13 8.46 -10.59 17.23
CA THR A 13 8.15 -11.79 16.47
C THR A 13 8.51 -11.54 15.01
N THR A 14 8.97 -12.56 14.28
CA THR A 14 9.27 -12.45 12.84
C THR A 14 8.14 -12.97 11.96
N SER A 15 7.16 -13.64 12.56
CA SER A 15 6.12 -14.38 11.86
C SER A 15 4.76 -14.10 12.47
N TRP A 16 3.78 -13.79 11.63
CA TRP A 16 2.38 -13.69 12.00
C TRP A 16 1.56 -14.61 11.10
N LEU A 17 0.76 -15.51 11.69
CA LEU A 17 0.02 -16.57 10.98
C LEU A 17 0.89 -17.52 10.12
N GLY A 18 2.15 -17.73 10.52
CA GLY A 18 3.10 -18.55 9.76
C GLY A 18 3.77 -17.83 8.57
N LEU A 19 3.44 -16.56 8.33
CA LEU A 19 4.05 -15.72 7.29
C LEU A 19 4.92 -14.62 7.90
N ASN A 20 6.03 -14.27 7.22
CA ASN A 20 6.96 -13.26 7.70
C ASN A 20 6.29 -11.87 7.84
N LEU A 21 6.63 -11.10 8.87
CA LEU A 21 6.17 -9.71 9.02
C LEU A 21 6.55 -8.84 7.83
N GLY A 22 7.70 -9.09 7.20
CA GLY A 22 8.08 -8.41 5.95
C GLY A 22 7.08 -8.65 4.81
N PHE A 23 6.44 -9.82 4.76
CA PHE A 23 5.36 -10.10 3.80
C PHE A 23 4.13 -9.27 4.13
N TRP A 24 3.69 -9.26 5.39
CA TRP A 24 2.54 -8.46 5.84
C TRP A 24 2.73 -6.96 5.60
N VAL A 25 3.93 -6.43 5.86
CA VAL A 25 4.25 -5.02 5.58
C VAL A 25 4.22 -4.74 4.08
N ALA A 26 4.77 -5.62 3.25
CA ALA A 26 4.69 -5.47 1.79
C ALA A 26 3.25 -5.55 1.27
N THR A 27 2.46 -6.51 1.75
CA THR A 27 1.04 -6.66 1.40
C THR A 27 0.23 -5.44 1.83
N GLY A 28 0.47 -4.92 3.04
CA GLY A 28 -0.17 -3.70 3.54
C GLY A 28 0.17 -2.48 2.69
N LEU A 29 1.43 -2.32 2.30
CA LEU A 29 1.88 -1.22 1.42
C LEU A 29 1.20 -1.29 0.04
N VAL A 30 1.14 -2.47 -0.57
CA VAL A 30 0.50 -2.68 -1.88
C VAL A 30 -1.01 -2.40 -1.79
N LEU A 31 -1.69 -2.91 -0.76
CA LEU A 31 -3.12 -2.61 -0.54
C LEU A 31 -3.37 -1.12 -0.37
N LEU A 32 -2.51 -0.43 0.39
CA LEU A 32 -2.61 1.01 0.59
C LEU A 32 -2.43 1.78 -0.73
N LEU A 33 -1.48 1.39 -1.57
CA LEU A 33 -1.28 1.98 -2.90
C LEU A 33 -2.49 1.80 -3.82
N VAL A 34 -3.07 0.59 -3.84
CA VAL A 34 -4.29 0.31 -4.62
C VAL A 34 -5.46 1.17 -4.13
N LEU A 35 -5.64 1.26 -2.81
CA LEU A 35 -6.68 2.09 -2.22
C LEU A 35 -6.48 3.57 -2.55
N LEU A 36 -5.24 4.05 -2.48
CA LEU A 36 -4.88 5.43 -2.79
C LEU A 36 -5.22 5.75 -4.24
N MET A 37 -4.78 4.91 -5.19
CA MET A 37 -5.16 5.07 -6.59
C MET A 37 -6.68 5.04 -6.76
N ASN A 38 -7.38 4.08 -6.16
CA ASN A 38 -8.83 3.97 -6.27
C ASN A 38 -9.58 5.21 -5.75
N VAL A 39 -9.18 5.73 -4.59
CA VAL A 39 -9.75 6.96 -4.01
C VAL A 39 -9.40 8.17 -4.88
N VAL A 40 -8.17 8.28 -5.39
CA VAL A 40 -7.77 9.36 -6.31
C VAL A 40 -8.59 9.32 -7.61
N PHE A 41 -8.81 8.14 -8.18
CA PHE A 41 -9.65 7.96 -9.37
C PHE A 41 -11.12 8.31 -9.12
N TRP A 42 -11.62 8.15 -7.89
CA TRP A 42 -12.97 8.57 -7.50
C TRP A 42 -13.07 10.06 -7.14
N ALA A 43 -11.99 10.65 -6.63
CA ALA A 43 -11.94 12.06 -6.24
C ALA A 43 -11.69 12.99 -7.42
N LEU A 44 -11.16 12.49 -8.54
CA LEU A 44 -11.03 13.25 -9.77
C LEU A 44 -12.40 13.38 -10.42
N PRO A 45 -12.99 14.60 -10.50
CA PRO A 45 -14.22 14.79 -11.26
C PRO A 45 -13.97 14.36 -12.71
N PRO A 46 -14.96 13.73 -13.36
CA PRO A 46 -14.85 13.35 -14.76
C PRO A 46 -14.46 14.61 -15.52
N ARG A 47 -13.37 14.54 -16.29
CA ARG A 47 -13.00 15.63 -17.20
C ARG A 47 -14.23 15.84 -18.09
N THR A 48 -14.99 16.90 -17.80
CA THR A 48 -15.93 17.46 -18.74
C THR A 48 -15.08 17.81 -19.95
N SER A 49 -15.09 16.92 -20.92
CA SER A 49 -14.57 17.21 -22.24
C SER A 49 -15.28 18.50 -22.66
N PRO A 50 -14.57 19.61 -22.88
CA PRO A 50 -15.17 20.74 -23.57
C PRO A 50 -15.30 20.28 -25.02
N ALA A 51 -16.28 19.42 -25.28
CA ALA A 51 -16.75 19.20 -26.62
C ALA A 51 -17.38 20.53 -27.05
N ALA A 52 -16.84 21.06 -28.14
CA ALA A 52 -17.64 21.71 -29.17
C ALA A 52 -18.58 22.83 -28.67
N HIS A 53 -18.03 23.99 -28.31
CA HIS A 53 -18.76 25.24 -28.52
C HIS A 53 -17.84 26.47 -28.59
N LYS A 54 -17.09 26.63 -29.69
CA LYS A 54 -17.05 27.86 -30.51
C LYS A 54 -16.09 27.72 -31.68
#